data_AF-A0A967HK88-F1
#
_entry.id   AF-A0A967HK88-F1
#
_cell.length_a   1.000
_cell.length_b   1.000
_cell.length_c   1.000
_cell.angle_alpha   90.00
_cell.angle_beta   90.00
_cell.angle_gamma   90.00
#
_symmetry.space_group_name_H-M   'P 1'
#
loop_
_entity.id
_entity.type
_entity.pdbx_description
1 polymer ?
#
loop_
_entity_poly.entity_id
_entity_poly.type
_entity_poly.pdbx_seq_one_letter_code
_entity_poly.pdbx_strand_id
1 'polypeptide(L)' 'HSINVANLAEAAAGAIGANPLLTRVGVYYHDVGKIVRPHYFIENQPSGRNPHDRLKPATSA' A
#
# COMPACT_ATOMS: atom_id res chain seq x y z
N HIS A 1 -5.38 -5.33 1.55
CA HIS A 1 -4.84 -4.25 0.69
C HIS A 1 -4.13 -4.81 -0.54
N SER A 2 -2.89 -5.29 -0.44
CA SER A 2 -2.04 -5.62 -1.60
C SER A 2 -2.63 -6.66 -2.56
N ILE A 3 -3.32 -7.70 -2.06
CA ILE A 3 -3.98 -8.70 -2.93
C ILE A 3 -5.12 -8.08 -3.75
N ASN A 4 -5.93 -7.21 -3.15
CA ASN A 4 -7.03 -6.55 -3.85
C ASN A 4 -6.49 -5.60 -4.92
N VAL A 5 -5.43 -4.83 -4.60
CA VAL A 5 -4.77 -3.95 -5.57
C VAL A 5 -4.13 -4.77 -6.69
N ALA A 6 -3.53 -5.93 -6.38
CA ALA A 6 -2.91 -6.78 -7.39
C ALA A 6 -3.92 -7.30 -8.42
N ASN A 7 -5.10 -7.74 -7.97
CA ASN A 7 -6.17 -8.18 -8.86
C ASN A 7 -6.66 -7.04 -9.79
N LEU A 8 -6.85 -5.83 -9.24
CA LEU A 8 -7.29 -4.67 -10.02
C LEU A 8 -6.21 -4.23 -11.04
N ALA A 9 -4.96 -4.15 -10.60
CA ALA A 9 -3.85 -3.70 -11.42
C ALA A 9 -3.52 -4.70 -12.54
N GLU A 10 -3.60 -6.00 -12.27
CA GLU A 10 -3.46 -7.05 -13.29
C GLU A 10 -4.51 -6.90 -14.40
N ALA A 11 -5.79 -6.74 -14.03
CA ALA A 11 -6.88 -6.57 -14.98
C ALA A 11 -6.69 -5.30 -15.83
N ALA A 12 -6.30 -4.18 -15.19
CA ALA A 12 -6.02 -2.92 -15.87
C ALA A 12 -4.84 -3.03 -16.84
N ALA A 13 -3.74 -3.68 -16.42
CA ALA A 13 -2.58 -3.92 -17.27
C ALA A 13 -2.94 -4.76 -18.50
N GLY A 14 -3.75 -5.81 -18.32
CA GLY A 14 -4.27 -6.61 -19.44
C GLY A 14 -5.12 -5.80 -20.41
N ALA A 15 -5.99 -4.91 -19.91
CA ALA A 15 -6.89 -4.11 -20.73
C ALA A 15 -6.16 -3.10 -21.65
N ILE A 16 -4.96 -2.66 -21.29
CA ILE A 16 -4.15 -1.71 -22.08
C ILE A 16 -3.00 -2.37 -22.87
N GLY A 17 -2.89 -3.71 -22.82
CA GLY A 17 -1.80 -4.44 -23.49
C GLY A 17 -0.43 -4.35 -22.79
N ALA A 18 -0.40 -3.96 -21.51
CA ALA A 18 0.81 -4.03 -20.69
C ALA A 18 1.05 -5.47 -20.18
N ASN A 19 2.10 -5.70 -19.39
CA ASN A 19 2.41 -7.04 -18.84
C ASN A 19 1.64 -7.31 -17.52
N PRO A 20 0.54 -8.08 -17.53
CA PRO A 20 -0.29 -8.30 -16.35
C PRO A 20 0.44 -9.05 -15.23
N LEU A 21 1.28 -10.03 -15.57
CA LEU A 21 2.00 -10.84 -14.57
C LEU A 21 3.03 -10.00 -13.82
N LEU A 22 3.81 -9.18 -14.54
CA LEU A 22 4.76 -8.27 -13.94
C LEU A 22 4.05 -7.27 -13.01
N THR A 23 2.94 -6.69 -13.47
CA THR A 23 2.14 -5.78 -12.64
C THR A 23 1.63 -6.47 -11.38
N ARG A 24 1.06 -7.68 -11.49
CA ARG A 24 0.54 -8.43 -10.35
C ARG A 24 1.62 -8.70 -9.30
N VAL A 25 2.77 -9.21 -9.74
CA VAL A 25 3.90 -9.53 -8.84
C VAL A 25 4.49 -8.25 -8.24
N GLY A 26 4.64 -7.19 -9.02
CA GLY A 26 5.12 -5.90 -8.53
C GLY A 26 4.23 -5.32 -7.42
N VAL A 27 2.92 -5.43 -7.57
CA VAL A 27 1.96 -4.96 -6.55
C VAL A 27 2.02 -5.77 -5.25
N TYR A 28 2.45 -7.04 -5.26
CA TYR A 28 2.68 -7.76 -4.00
C TYR A 28 3.71 -7.08 -3.10
N TYR A 29 4.71 -6.42 -3.69
CA TYR A 29 5.83 -5.82 -2.98
C TYR A 29 5.82 -4.29 -2.97
N HIS A 30 4.88 -3.62 -3.64
CA HIS A 30 4.89 -2.14 -3.75
C HIS A 30 4.91 -1.43 -2.38
N ASP A 31 4.29 -2.03 -1.38
CA ASP A 31 4.19 -1.52 -0.01
C ASP A 31 5.14 -2.22 0.97
N VAL A 32 6.14 -2.97 0.50
CA VAL A 32 7.08 -3.69 1.38
C VAL A 32 7.82 -2.74 2.34
N GLY A 33 8.02 -1.48 1.96
CA GLY A 33 8.61 -0.47 2.85
C GLY A 33 7.76 -0.16 4.09
N LYS A 34 6.44 -0.41 4.04
CA LYS A 34 5.53 -0.15 5.17
C LYS A 34 5.82 -1.04 6.39
N ILE A 35 6.49 -2.19 6.20
CA ILE A 35 6.76 -3.17 7.26
C ILE A 35 7.67 -2.63 8.38
N VAL A 36 8.43 -1.57 8.12
CA VAL A 36 9.35 -0.97 9.11
C VAL A 36 8.58 -0.25 10.23
N ARG A 37 7.45 0.38 9.89
CA ARG A 37 6.58 1.11 10.83
C ARG A 37 5.10 0.87 10.51
N PRO A 38 4.60 -0.37 10.62
CA PRO A 38 3.29 -0.75 10.07
C PRO A 38 2.13 0.04 10.65
N HIS A 39 2.18 0.38 11.95
CA HIS A 39 1.13 1.11 12.66
C HIS A 39 0.98 2.58 12.24
N TYR A 40 1.92 3.13 11.47
CA TYR A 40 1.84 4.50 10.98
C TYR A 40 0.91 4.59 9.77
N PHE A 41 0.67 3.49 9.05
CA PHE A 41 -0.19 3.48 7.87
C PHE A 41 -1.66 3.31 8.26
N ILE A 42 -2.53 4.15 7.70
CA ILE A 42 -3.96 4.24 8.06
C ILE A 42 -4.70 2.89 7.99
N GLU A 43 -4.33 2.03 7.05
CA GLU A 43 -4.90 0.68 6.88
C GLU A 43 -4.64 -0.27 8.07
N ASN A 44 -3.65 0.07 8.92
CA ASN A 44 -3.24 -0.70 10.09
C ASN A 44 -3.57 0.02 11.41
N GLN A 45 -4.28 1.14 11.37
CA GLN A 45 -4.63 1.91 12.56
C GLN A 45 -5.97 1.41 13.14
N PRO A 46 -5.99 0.95 14.41
CA PRO A 46 -7.24 0.61 15.08
C PRO A 46 -8.08 1.87 15.31
N SER A 47 -9.40 1.73 15.26
CA SER A 47 -10.35 2.86 15.35
C SER A 47 -10.03 3.81 16.51
N GLY A 48 -9.76 5.07 16.16
CA GLY A 48 -9.54 6.16 17.13
C GLY A 48 -8.11 6.36 17.61
N ARG A 49 -7.11 5.63 17.08
CA ARG A 49 -5.69 5.87 17.40
C ARG A 49 -4.87 6.12 16.15
N ASN A 50 -4.60 7.39 15.86
CA ASN A 50 -3.68 7.81 14.83
C ASN A 50 -2.34 8.25 15.47
N PRO A 51 -1.21 7.54 15.24
CA PRO A 51 0.08 7.93 15.79
C PRO A 51 0.55 9.30 15.31
N HIS A 52 0.07 9.76 14.14
CA HIS A 52 0.41 11.05 13.58
C HIS A 52 -0.10 12.24 14.41
N ASP A 53 -1.18 12.07 15.18
CA ASP A 53 -1.77 13.12 16.03
C ASP A 53 -0.80 13.63 17.11
N ARG A 54 0.25 12.86 17.43
CA ARG A 54 1.24 13.16 18.48
C ARG A 54 2.64 13.44 17.93
N LEU A 55 2.83 13.44 16.61
CA LEU A 55 4.12 13.65 15.97
C LEU A 55 4.30 15.11 15.57
N LYS A 56 5.56 15.55 15.53
CA LYS A 56 5.89 16.83 14.86
C LYS A 56 5.63 16.68 13.35
N PRO A 57 5.18 17.73 12.65
CA PRO A 57 4.88 17.66 11.21
C PRO A 57 5.99 17.04 10.37
N ALA A 58 7.26 17.41 10.64
CA ALA A 58 8.43 16.89 9.92
C ALA A 58 8.70 15.39 10.14
N THR A 59 8.13 14.78 11.18
CA THR A 59 8.25 13.34 11.48
C THR A 59 6.98 12.57 11.10
N SER A 60 5.89 13.29 10.89
CA SER A 60 4.58 12.74 10.51
C SER A 60 4.43 12.53 9.00
N ALA A 61 5.16 13.30 8.20
CA ALA A 61 5.12 13.24 6.74
C ALA A 61 6.01 12.13 6.17
#